data_AF-A0A7W2YAH7-F1
#
_entry.id   AF-A0A7W2YAH7-F1
#
_cell.length_a   1.000
_cell.length_b   1.000
_cell.length_c   1.000
_cell.angle_alpha   90.00
_cell.angle_beta   90.00
_cell.angle_gamma   90.00
#
_symmetry.space_group_name_H-M   'P 1'
#
loop_
_entity.id
_entity.type
_entity.pdbx_description
1 polymer ?
#
loop_
_entity_poly.entity_id
_entity_poly.type
_entity_poly.pdbx_seq_one_letter_code
_entity_poly.pdbx_strand_id
1 'polypeptide(L)'
;MAELSRIGEEQKTWYPWPITRLESILQKVLYSDRGYEHVYALRKNIAYNLQYIEFQDQIIQEIKLSSVIYTQTIKTIVLVGCSIIESLLHFLLIVNGNHTKTDWSEKITFKGNQKKLDGEVVRVDTVIYKKLPEEQLKHMSFDAMIKCAKSKHVFGSNKEIYEKLESLRNLRNKVHLQVINNPNDTDWNTFNNSDLSDICKVLYAVFTSSLFEVTEKQEQCFRYLRRNFVA
;
A
#
# COMPACT_ATOMS: atom_id res chain seq x y z
N MET A 1 7.12 12.62 29.59
CA MET A 1 7.30 12.41 28.13
C MET A 1 7.67 13.75 27.55
N ALA A 2 8.88 13.89 27.02
CA ALA A 2 9.37 15.16 26.51
C ALA A 2 8.73 15.46 25.14
N GLU A 3 8.03 16.57 25.02
CA GLU A 3 7.56 17.10 23.75
C GLU A 3 8.77 17.60 22.94
N LEU A 4 8.89 17.13 21.71
CA LEU A 4 9.83 17.68 20.73
C LEU A 4 9.26 19.03 20.24
N SER A 5 9.91 20.14 20.58
CA SER A 5 9.62 21.45 19.98
C SER A 5 10.77 21.88 19.05
N ARG A 6 10.43 22.57 17.95
CA ARG A 6 11.40 23.12 16.98
C ARG A 6 11.87 24.51 17.41
N ILE A 7 13.07 24.88 16.98
CA ILE A 7 13.65 26.22 17.10
C ILE A 7 12.86 27.19 16.19
N GLY A 8 12.36 28.29 16.76
CA GLY A 8 11.65 29.36 16.04
C GLY A 8 10.24 29.60 16.59
N GLU A 9 10.16 30.14 17.81
CA GLU A 9 8.94 30.73 18.36
C GLU A 9 8.48 31.88 17.45
N GLU A 10 7.49 31.62 16.58
CA GLU A 10 6.49 32.55 15.99
C GLU A 10 5.76 31.99 14.76
N GLN A 11 5.99 30.73 14.35
CA GLN A 11 5.15 30.06 13.34
C GLN A 11 4.21 29.07 14.01
N LYS A 12 2.92 29.12 13.68
CA LYS A 12 1.91 28.12 14.07
C LYS A 12 2.53 26.73 13.97
N THR A 13 2.65 26.03 15.10
CA THR A 13 3.23 24.69 15.15
C THR A 13 2.55 23.82 14.10
N TRP A 14 3.31 23.45 13.06
CA TRP A 14 2.78 22.60 12.01
C TRP A 14 2.45 21.23 12.61
N TYR A 15 1.29 20.69 12.24
CA TYR A 15 0.88 19.34 12.60
C TYR A 15 0.14 18.71 11.41
N PRO A 16 0.27 17.40 11.20
CA PRO A 16 -0.50 16.69 10.19
C PRO A 16 -2.01 16.90 10.31
N TRP A 17 -2.74 16.68 9.22
CA TRP A 17 -4.20 16.82 9.22
C TRP A 17 -4.85 15.91 10.28
N PRO A 18 -5.85 16.42 11.04
CA PRO A 18 -6.52 15.62 12.05
C PRO A 18 -7.19 14.37 11.46
N ILE A 19 -7.12 13.26 12.20
CA ILE A 19 -7.74 11.98 11.82
C ILE A 19 -9.23 12.15 11.52
N THR A 20 -9.95 12.96 12.29
CA THR A 20 -11.38 13.25 12.06
C THR A 20 -11.66 13.83 10.67
N ARG A 21 -10.76 14.68 10.16
CA ARG A 21 -10.89 15.27 8.83
C ARG A 21 -10.58 14.23 7.74
N LEU A 22 -9.53 13.45 7.89
CA LEU A 22 -9.19 12.36 6.97
C LEU A 22 -10.33 11.32 6.92
N GLU A 23 -10.88 10.94 8.07
CA GLU A 23 -12.01 10.02 8.15
C GLU A 23 -13.25 10.54 7.44
N SER A 24 -13.56 11.83 7.57
CA SER A 24 -14.72 12.43 6.88
C SER A 24 -14.62 12.30 5.35
N ILE A 25 -13.41 12.32 4.81
CA ILE A 25 -13.15 12.10 3.38
C ILE A 25 -13.26 10.61 3.07
N LEU A 26 -12.57 9.77 3.85
CA LEU A 26 -12.53 8.33 3.63
C LEU A 26 -13.90 7.66 3.74
N GLN A 27 -14.78 8.16 4.61
CA GLN A 27 -16.13 7.64 4.82
C GLN A 27 -17.01 7.73 3.58
N LYS A 28 -16.73 8.63 2.62
CA LYS A 28 -17.45 8.68 1.35
C LYS A 28 -17.37 7.38 0.55
N VAL A 29 -16.28 6.64 0.73
CA VAL A 29 -16.02 5.37 0.04
C VAL A 29 -16.11 4.20 1.02
N LEU A 30 -15.45 4.34 2.18
CA LEU A 30 -15.31 3.34 3.24
C LEU A 30 -16.44 3.51 4.27
N TYR A 31 -17.67 3.23 3.89
CA TYR A 31 -18.84 3.19 4.77
C TYR A 31 -19.36 1.75 4.99
N SER A 32 -20.09 1.57 6.09
CA SER A 32 -20.66 0.28 6.50
C SER A 32 -21.72 -0.24 5.52
N ASP A 33 -22.20 -1.47 5.73
CA ASP A 33 -23.34 -2.05 5.01
C ASP A 33 -23.10 -2.30 3.51
N ARG A 34 -21.82 -2.53 3.14
CA ARG A 34 -21.40 -2.88 1.77
C ARG A 34 -20.84 -4.29 1.61
N GLY A 35 -20.98 -5.14 2.63
CA GLY A 35 -20.45 -6.51 2.60
C GLY A 35 -18.96 -6.64 2.94
N TYR A 36 -18.37 -5.65 3.62
CA TYR A 36 -17.02 -5.73 4.19
C TYR A 36 -17.11 -5.60 5.71
N GLU A 37 -16.48 -6.52 6.45
CA GLU A 37 -16.47 -6.50 7.90
C GLU A 37 -15.45 -5.48 8.44
N HIS A 38 -15.72 -4.86 9.59
CA HIS A 38 -14.79 -3.93 10.26
C HIS A 38 -14.34 -2.71 9.42
N VAL A 39 -15.23 -2.16 8.57
CA VAL A 39 -14.94 -0.95 7.76
C VAL A 39 -14.41 0.21 8.60
N TYR A 40 -14.92 0.38 9.82
CA TYR A 40 -14.42 1.39 10.76
C TYR A 40 -12.91 1.24 11.02
N ALA A 41 -12.44 0.02 11.32
CA ALA A 41 -11.04 -0.24 11.60
C ALA A 41 -10.16 0.00 10.37
N LEU A 42 -10.61 -0.47 9.19
CA LEU A 42 -9.94 -0.21 7.91
C LEU A 42 -9.78 1.29 7.66
N ARG A 43 -10.86 2.06 7.83
CA ARG A 43 -10.87 3.51 7.63
C ARG A 43 -9.91 4.23 8.58
N LYS A 44 -9.91 3.86 9.86
CA LYS A 44 -8.96 4.39 10.85
C LYS A 44 -7.52 4.07 10.50
N ASN A 45 -7.23 2.83 10.13
CA ASN A 45 -5.89 2.40 9.73
C ASN A 45 -5.39 3.20 8.52
N ILE A 46 -6.23 3.41 7.51
CA ILE A 46 -5.85 4.25 6.35
C ILE A 46 -5.61 5.69 6.79
N ALA A 47 -6.47 6.27 7.64
CA ALA A 47 -6.29 7.64 8.14
C ALA A 47 -4.98 7.81 8.94
N TYR A 48 -4.64 6.87 9.83
CA TYR A 48 -3.39 6.89 10.60
C TYR A 48 -2.17 6.83 9.68
N ASN A 49 -2.20 5.95 8.68
CA ASN A 49 -1.09 5.81 7.74
C ASN A 49 -0.95 7.02 6.81
N LEU A 50 -2.05 7.66 6.39
CA LEU A 50 -2.00 8.92 5.65
C LEU A 50 -1.40 10.06 6.47
N GLN A 51 -1.79 10.17 7.73
CA GLN A 51 -1.22 11.15 8.66
C GLN A 51 0.28 10.89 8.90
N TYR A 52 0.67 9.62 8.99
CA TYR A 52 2.06 9.23 9.13
C TYR A 52 2.90 9.55 7.90
N ILE A 53 2.40 9.32 6.68
CA ILE A 53 3.06 9.74 5.44
C ILE A 53 3.24 11.26 5.44
N GLU A 54 2.22 12.04 5.80
CA GLU A 54 2.32 13.51 5.89
C GLU A 54 3.41 13.95 6.87
N PHE A 55 3.51 13.29 8.02
CA PHE A 55 4.61 13.52 8.96
C PHE A 55 5.97 13.21 8.34
N GLN A 56 6.13 12.05 7.68
CA GLN A 56 7.40 11.67 7.05
C GLN A 56 7.81 12.63 5.93
N ASP A 57 6.85 13.10 5.11
CA ASP A 57 7.10 14.16 4.13
C ASP A 57 7.66 15.41 4.81
N GLN A 58 7.02 15.86 5.89
CA GLN A 58 7.49 17.04 6.60
C GLN A 58 8.91 16.88 7.19
N ILE A 59 9.25 15.68 7.66
CA ILE A 59 10.62 15.37 8.10
C ILE A 59 11.61 15.50 6.93
N ILE A 60 11.26 14.99 5.75
CA ILE A 60 12.08 15.14 4.54
C ILE A 60 12.27 16.62 4.16
N GLN A 61 11.22 17.43 4.25
CA GLN A 61 11.27 18.83 3.79
C GLN A 61 12.03 19.75 4.76
N GLU A 62 11.98 19.48 6.06
CA GLU A 62 12.44 20.43 7.08
C GLU A 62 13.70 20.02 7.84
N ILE A 63 14.04 18.73 7.84
CA ILE A 63 15.19 18.23 8.58
C ILE A 63 16.29 17.86 7.60
N LYS A 64 17.52 18.30 7.89
CA LYS A 64 18.71 17.84 7.17
C LYS A 64 19.01 16.38 7.56
N LEU A 65 18.49 15.44 6.79
CA LEU A 65 18.73 14.00 6.97
C LEU A 65 20.08 13.59 6.37
N SER A 66 20.72 12.59 6.97
CA SER A 66 21.81 11.87 6.28
C SER A 66 21.23 11.12 5.08
N SER A 67 22.07 10.81 4.08
CA SER A 67 21.62 10.07 2.89
C SER A 67 20.96 8.73 3.25
N VAL A 68 21.46 8.05 4.28
CA VAL A 68 20.87 6.79 4.77
C VAL A 68 19.48 7.00 5.38
N ILE A 69 19.33 7.98 6.27
CA ILE A 69 18.04 8.25 6.92
C ILE A 69 17.02 8.72 5.88
N TYR A 70 17.43 9.58 4.94
CA TYR A 70 16.61 10.02 3.83
C TYR A 70 16.05 8.84 3.02
N THR A 71 16.92 7.91 2.59
CA THR A 71 16.48 6.73 1.85
C THR A 71 15.58 5.81 2.67
N GLN A 72 15.83 5.66 3.98
CA GLN A 72 14.93 4.89 4.86
C GLN A 72 13.57 5.57 5.05
N THR A 73 13.52 6.90 5.07
CA THR A 73 12.26 7.64 5.08
C THR A 73 11.49 7.46 3.77
N ILE A 74 12.17 7.50 2.61
CA ILE A 74 11.56 7.16 1.31
C ILE A 74 10.99 5.74 1.33
N LYS A 75 11.80 4.76 1.72
CA LYS A 75 11.37 3.35 1.86
C LYS A 75 10.10 3.26 2.71
N THR A 76 10.09 3.93 3.85
CA THR A 76 8.94 3.95 4.76
C THR A 76 7.69 4.50 4.07
N ILE A 77 7.79 5.65 3.40
CA ILE A 77 6.67 6.26 2.66
C ILE A 77 6.14 5.32 1.57
N VAL A 78 7.04 4.70 0.78
CA VAL A 78 6.65 3.74 -0.28
C VAL A 78 5.89 2.56 0.31
N LEU A 79 6.40 1.94 1.38
CA LEU A 79 5.77 0.75 1.97
C LEU A 79 4.41 1.04 2.60
N VAL A 80 4.33 2.16 3.33
CA VAL A 80 3.07 2.59 3.94
C VAL A 80 2.06 2.96 2.85
N GLY A 81 2.50 3.67 1.80
CA GLY A 81 1.66 4.00 0.66
C GLY A 81 1.15 2.77 -0.09
N CYS A 82 2.01 1.78 -0.33
CA CYS A 82 1.60 0.51 -0.94
C CYS A 82 0.56 -0.20 -0.08
N SER A 83 0.74 -0.21 1.25
CA SER A 83 -0.19 -0.84 2.19
C SER A 83 -1.56 -0.14 2.22
N ILE A 84 -1.59 1.19 2.08
CA ILE A 84 -2.83 1.97 1.92
C ILE A 84 -3.56 1.56 0.63
N ILE A 85 -2.85 1.52 -0.51
CA ILE A 85 -3.47 1.14 -1.78
C ILE A 85 -3.94 -0.32 -1.77
N GLU A 86 -3.13 -1.23 -1.23
CA GLU A 86 -3.49 -2.65 -1.06
C GLU A 86 -4.79 -2.80 -0.26
N SER A 87 -4.90 -2.08 0.86
CA SER A 87 -6.08 -2.07 1.72
C SER A 87 -7.32 -1.50 1.02
N LEU A 88 -7.15 -0.42 0.26
CA LEU A 88 -8.24 0.20 -0.51
C LEU A 88 -8.71 -0.70 -1.65
N LEU A 89 -7.79 -1.33 -2.39
CA LEU A 89 -8.11 -2.29 -3.43
C LEU A 89 -8.85 -3.50 -2.86
N HIS A 90 -8.39 -4.05 -1.74
CA HIS A 90 -9.04 -5.18 -1.10
C HIS A 90 -10.51 -4.88 -0.79
N PHE A 91 -10.78 -3.73 -0.15
CA PHE A 91 -12.14 -3.26 0.10
C PHE A 91 -12.95 -3.08 -1.18
N LEU A 92 -12.44 -2.31 -2.16
CA LEU A 92 -13.17 -1.99 -3.38
C LEU A 92 -13.49 -3.25 -4.20
N LEU A 93 -12.59 -4.22 -4.24
CA LEU A 93 -12.83 -5.49 -4.93
C LEU A 93 -13.91 -6.32 -4.24
N ILE A 94 -13.97 -6.33 -2.91
CA ILE A 94 -15.02 -7.04 -2.16
C ILE A 94 -16.38 -6.40 -2.42
N VAL A 95 -16.51 -5.09 -2.17
CA VAL A 95 -17.81 -4.40 -2.25
C VAL A 95 -18.36 -4.30 -3.68
N ASN A 96 -17.48 -4.43 -4.69
CA ASN A 96 -17.87 -4.47 -6.11
C ASN A 96 -18.02 -5.91 -6.66
N GLY A 97 -17.92 -6.94 -5.81
CA GLY A 97 -18.08 -8.34 -6.22
C GLY A 97 -16.97 -8.87 -7.16
N ASN A 98 -15.83 -8.19 -7.23
CA ASN A 98 -14.68 -8.54 -8.09
C ASN A 98 -13.56 -9.28 -7.34
N HIS A 99 -13.73 -9.51 -6.03
CA HIS A 99 -12.76 -10.25 -5.23
C HIS A 99 -12.86 -11.75 -5.50
N THR A 100 -11.72 -12.41 -5.60
CA THR A 100 -11.67 -13.87 -5.83
C THR A 100 -12.30 -14.62 -4.66
N LYS A 101 -13.12 -15.62 -4.99
CA LYS A 101 -13.70 -16.58 -4.06
C LYS A 101 -13.14 -17.98 -4.31
N THR A 102 -13.26 -18.85 -3.32
CA THR A 102 -12.89 -20.27 -3.41
C THR A 102 -13.89 -21.11 -2.62
N ASP A 103 -14.27 -22.26 -3.18
CA ASP A 103 -14.98 -23.33 -2.50
C ASP A 103 -14.02 -24.46 -2.07
N TRP A 104 -12.71 -24.22 -2.07
CA TRP A 104 -11.70 -25.19 -1.64
C TRP A 104 -10.89 -24.67 -0.46
N SER A 105 -10.70 -25.53 0.55
CA SER A 105 -9.75 -25.33 1.65
C SER A 105 -8.71 -26.44 1.69
N GLU A 106 -7.47 -26.12 2.05
CA GLU A 106 -6.42 -27.13 2.21
C GLU A 106 -6.77 -28.06 3.38
N LYS A 107 -6.81 -29.37 3.12
CA LYS A 107 -7.12 -30.40 4.12
C LYS A 107 -5.85 -30.99 4.73
N ILE A 108 -4.90 -31.39 3.87
CA ILE A 108 -3.64 -31.99 4.30
C ILE A 108 -2.60 -31.86 3.19
N THR A 109 -1.35 -31.62 3.60
CA THR A 109 -0.19 -31.65 2.71
C THR A 109 0.71 -32.82 3.07
N PHE A 110 0.91 -33.75 2.13
CA PHE A 110 1.91 -34.80 2.21
C PHE A 110 3.19 -34.32 1.55
N LYS A 111 4.24 -34.14 2.34
CA LYS A 111 5.56 -33.80 1.78
C LYS A 111 6.21 -35.05 1.21
N GLY A 112 6.65 -35.00 -0.04
CA GLY A 112 7.36 -36.11 -0.66
C GLY A 112 8.82 -36.18 -0.21
N ASN A 113 9.48 -37.29 -0.50
CA ASN A 113 10.93 -37.40 -0.37
C ASN A 113 11.64 -36.77 -1.56
N GLN A 114 12.84 -36.24 -1.34
CA GLN A 114 13.71 -35.78 -2.42
C GLN A 114 14.12 -36.96 -3.33
N LYS A 115 14.11 -36.76 -4.64
CA LYS A 115 14.53 -37.73 -5.65
C LYS A 115 15.39 -37.04 -6.70
N LYS A 116 16.28 -37.79 -7.36
CA LYS A 116 16.99 -37.30 -8.54
C LYS A 116 16.16 -37.60 -9.79
N LEU A 117 15.85 -36.57 -10.57
CA LEU A 117 15.15 -36.67 -11.86
C LEU A 117 15.91 -35.78 -12.86
N ASP A 118 16.34 -36.36 -13.99
CA ASP A 118 17.09 -35.66 -15.04
C ASP A 118 18.32 -34.86 -14.55
N GLY A 119 18.98 -35.37 -13.51
CA GLY A 119 20.15 -34.74 -12.89
C GLY A 119 19.83 -33.70 -11.81
N GLU A 120 18.57 -33.31 -11.64
CA GLU A 120 18.11 -32.36 -10.63
C GLU A 120 17.55 -33.07 -9.38
N VAL A 121 17.73 -32.44 -8.21
CA VAL A 121 17.12 -32.92 -6.96
C VAL A 121 15.73 -32.29 -6.84
N VAL A 122 14.69 -33.10 -7.05
CA VAL A 122 13.30 -32.67 -7.05
C VAL A 122 12.53 -33.26 -5.87
N ARG A 123 11.45 -32.60 -5.45
CA ARG A 123 10.49 -33.10 -4.45
C ARG A 123 9.07 -32.86 -4.97
N VAL A 124 8.19 -33.85 -4.79
CA VAL A 124 6.76 -33.72 -5.09
C VAL A 124 5.98 -33.70 -3.79
N ASP A 125 5.33 -32.59 -3.49
CA ASP A 125 4.40 -32.48 -2.38
C ASP A 125 2.97 -32.64 -2.90
N THR A 126 2.15 -33.47 -2.23
CA THR A 126 0.75 -33.66 -2.58
C THR A 126 -0.12 -32.89 -1.61
N VAL A 127 -0.89 -31.93 -2.13
CA VAL A 127 -1.85 -31.15 -1.34
C VAL A 127 -3.25 -31.66 -1.65
N ILE A 128 -3.98 -32.11 -0.62
CA ILE A 128 -5.38 -32.51 -0.72
C ILE A 128 -6.25 -31.34 -0.27
N TYR A 129 -7.22 -30.97 -1.10
CA TYR A 129 -8.22 -29.96 -0.78
C TYR A 129 -9.55 -30.60 -0.39
N LYS A 130 -10.28 -29.93 0.51
CA LYS A 130 -11.66 -30.22 0.86
C LYS A 130 -12.57 -29.16 0.22
N LYS A 131 -13.67 -29.61 -0.39
CA LYS A 131 -14.72 -28.71 -0.85
C LYS A 131 -15.48 -28.12 0.35
N LEU A 132 -15.61 -26.80 0.38
CA LEU A 132 -16.38 -26.04 1.34
C LEU A 132 -17.86 -26.07 0.95
N PRO A 133 -18.78 -26.06 1.93
CA PRO A 133 -20.21 -26.01 1.65
C PRO A 133 -20.64 -24.67 1.04
N GLU A 134 -19.91 -23.58 1.33
CA GLU A 134 -20.14 -22.25 0.80
C GLU A 134 -18.82 -21.62 0.32
N GLU A 135 -18.90 -20.80 -0.71
CA GLU A 135 -17.76 -20.03 -1.21
C GLU A 135 -17.29 -19.01 -0.17
N GLN A 136 -15.98 -18.91 0.00
CA GLN A 136 -15.35 -17.94 0.89
C GLN A 136 -14.39 -17.03 0.12
N LEU A 137 -14.11 -15.85 0.65
CA LEU A 137 -13.12 -14.94 0.08
C LEU A 137 -11.74 -15.60 0.10
N LYS A 138 -11.13 -15.73 -1.08
CA LYS A 138 -9.75 -16.23 -1.23
C LYS A 138 -8.79 -15.06 -1.07
N HIS A 139 -7.80 -15.17 -0.19
CA HIS A 139 -6.74 -14.17 -0.10
C HIS A 139 -6.11 -13.87 -1.48
N MET A 140 -6.14 -12.60 -1.90
CA MET A 140 -5.51 -12.14 -3.12
C MET A 140 -4.15 -11.53 -2.80
N SER A 141 -3.13 -11.84 -3.61
CA SER A 141 -1.86 -11.10 -3.54
C SER A 141 -2.03 -9.67 -4.05
N PHE A 142 -1.14 -8.75 -3.66
CA PHE A 142 -1.15 -7.38 -4.19
C PHE A 142 -1.10 -7.35 -5.73
N ASP A 143 -0.33 -8.26 -6.33
CA ASP A 143 -0.29 -8.47 -7.79
C ASP A 143 -1.67 -8.80 -8.38
N ALA A 144 -2.35 -9.78 -7.80
CA ALA A 144 -3.67 -10.21 -8.26
C ALA A 144 -4.70 -9.08 -8.11
N MET A 145 -4.60 -8.30 -7.02
CA MET A 145 -5.46 -7.14 -6.81
C MET A 145 -5.20 -6.04 -7.85
N ILE A 146 -3.95 -5.70 -8.15
CA ILE A 146 -3.61 -4.71 -9.20
C ILE A 146 -4.13 -5.16 -10.56
N LYS A 147 -3.92 -6.43 -10.94
CA LYS A 147 -4.39 -6.98 -12.21
C LYS A 147 -5.92 -6.95 -12.33
N CYS A 148 -6.63 -7.35 -11.27
CA CYS A 148 -8.09 -7.27 -11.24
C CYS A 148 -8.56 -5.79 -11.31
N ALA A 149 -7.94 -4.92 -10.52
CA ALA A 149 -8.27 -3.50 -10.48
C ALA A 149 -8.06 -2.79 -11.83
N LYS A 150 -7.02 -3.18 -12.58
CA LYS A 150 -6.72 -2.69 -13.94
C LYS A 150 -7.79 -3.14 -14.94
N SER A 151 -8.15 -4.43 -14.91
CA SER A 151 -9.19 -5.02 -15.75
C SER A 151 -10.58 -4.41 -15.49
N LYS A 152 -10.86 -4.07 -14.23
CA LYS A 152 -12.15 -3.54 -13.77
C LYS A 152 -12.19 -2.01 -13.64
N HIS A 153 -11.12 -1.30 -14.00
CA HIS A 153 -11.00 0.16 -13.88
C HIS A 153 -11.36 0.72 -12.49
N VAL A 154 -10.94 0.01 -11.42
CA VAL A 154 -11.27 0.37 -10.02
C VAL A 154 -10.80 1.77 -9.64
N PHE A 155 -9.66 2.23 -10.16
CA PHE A 155 -9.14 3.60 -9.98
C PHE A 155 -9.32 4.45 -11.25
N GLY A 156 -10.29 4.10 -12.09
CA GLY A 156 -10.55 4.74 -13.37
C GLY A 156 -9.68 4.21 -14.51
N SER A 157 -9.62 4.99 -15.60
CA SER A 157 -8.97 4.58 -16.86
C SER A 157 -7.52 5.05 -17.00
N ASN A 158 -6.96 5.71 -15.98
CA ASN A 158 -5.59 6.20 -16.02
C ASN A 158 -4.60 5.02 -15.93
N LYS A 159 -4.02 4.65 -17.09
CA LYS A 159 -3.04 3.55 -17.20
C LYS A 159 -1.81 3.77 -16.34
N GLU A 160 -1.38 5.02 -16.19
CA GLU A 160 -0.17 5.38 -15.44
C GLU A 160 -0.27 4.96 -13.96
N ILE A 161 -1.46 5.03 -13.35
CA ILE A 161 -1.67 4.57 -11.96
C ILE A 161 -1.31 3.09 -11.83
N TYR A 162 -1.79 2.26 -12.76
CA TYR A 162 -1.58 0.82 -12.71
C TYR A 162 -0.13 0.43 -13.04
N GLU A 163 0.51 1.12 -13.98
CA GLU A 163 1.92 0.91 -14.31
C GLU A 163 2.83 1.23 -13.12
N LYS A 164 2.58 2.36 -12.42
CA LYS A 164 3.30 2.71 -11.18
C LYS A 164 3.03 1.72 -10.05
N LEU A 165 1.81 1.20 -9.94
CA LEU A 165 1.52 0.17 -8.92
C LEU A 165 2.28 -1.14 -9.19
N GLU A 166 2.44 -1.54 -10.45
CA GLU A 166 3.24 -2.72 -10.81
C GLU A 166 4.72 -2.54 -10.42
N SER A 167 5.32 -1.36 -10.63
CA SER A 167 6.70 -1.06 -10.22
C SER A 167 6.85 -0.99 -8.70
N LEU A 168 5.96 -0.26 -8.01
CA LEU A 168 5.97 -0.10 -6.55
C LEU A 168 5.76 -1.44 -5.81
N ARG A 169 4.93 -2.34 -6.36
CA ARG A 169 4.77 -3.70 -5.83
C ARG A 169 6.09 -4.47 -5.82
N ASN A 170 6.87 -4.38 -6.91
CA ASN A 170 8.18 -5.05 -6.97
C ASN A 170 9.13 -4.49 -5.91
N LEU A 171 9.09 -3.18 -5.68
CA LEU A 171 9.88 -2.50 -4.68
C LEU A 171 9.52 -2.92 -3.25
N ARG A 172 8.21 -3.03 -2.95
CA ARG A 172 7.70 -3.53 -1.65
C ARG A 172 8.18 -4.95 -1.33
N ASN A 173 8.32 -5.80 -2.34
CA ASN A 173 8.78 -7.18 -2.15
C ASN A 173 10.29 -7.28 -1.83
N LYS A 174 11.09 -6.24 -2.12
CA LYS A 174 12.55 -6.20 -1.89
C LYS A 174 12.96 -5.81 -0.46
N VAL A 175 12.02 -5.72 0.47
CA VAL A 175 12.27 -5.22 1.84
C VAL A 175 12.86 -6.25 2.79
N HIS A 176 12.91 -7.52 2.39
CA HIS A 176 13.49 -8.60 3.18
C HIS A 176 15.02 -8.53 3.19
N LEU A 177 15.59 -8.04 4.30
CA LEU A 177 17.04 -7.79 4.46
C LEU A 177 17.93 -9.02 4.21
N GLN A 178 17.42 -10.23 4.41
CA GLN A 178 18.19 -11.45 4.19
C GLN A 178 18.25 -11.92 2.73
N VAL A 179 17.41 -11.39 1.83
CA VAL A 179 17.36 -11.81 0.43
C VAL A 179 18.31 -10.92 -0.38
N ILE A 180 19.60 -11.24 -0.33
CA ILE A 180 20.66 -10.50 -1.02
C ILE A 180 21.03 -11.27 -2.30
N ASN A 181 20.65 -10.72 -3.45
CA ASN A 181 20.88 -11.35 -4.76
C ASN A 181 22.21 -10.91 -5.39
N ASN A 182 22.77 -9.78 -4.97
CA ASN A 182 24.03 -9.24 -5.46
C ASN A 182 24.71 -8.32 -4.43
N PRO A 183 26.01 -7.97 -4.59
CA PRO A 183 26.75 -7.15 -3.62
C PRO A 183 26.20 -5.74 -3.36
N ASN A 184 25.38 -5.21 -4.28
CA ASN A 184 24.77 -3.88 -4.20
C ASN A 184 23.28 -3.94 -3.81
N ASP A 185 22.76 -5.12 -3.45
CA ASP A 185 21.36 -5.34 -3.07
C ASP A 185 21.08 -4.80 -1.67
N THR A 186 21.14 -3.47 -1.55
CA THR A 186 20.85 -2.71 -0.34
C THR A 186 19.63 -1.83 -0.56
N ASP A 187 18.88 -1.57 0.52
CA ASP A 187 17.79 -0.58 0.47
C ASP A 187 18.26 0.78 -0.02
N TRP A 188 19.50 1.17 0.35
CA TRP A 188 20.08 2.45 -0.03
C TRP A 188 20.20 2.63 -1.55
N ASN A 189 20.56 1.57 -2.27
CA ASN A 189 20.61 1.57 -3.74
C ASN A 189 19.24 1.37 -4.40
N THR A 190 18.26 0.88 -3.65
CA THR A 190 16.98 0.42 -4.20
C THR A 190 15.93 1.53 -4.20
N PHE A 191 15.86 2.32 -3.12
CA PHE A 191 14.84 3.36 -2.95
C PHE A 191 15.39 4.76 -3.29
N ASN A 192 14.67 5.51 -4.11
CA ASN A 192 15.08 6.82 -4.59
C ASN A 192 13.89 7.80 -4.77
N ASN A 193 14.18 9.02 -5.23
CA ASN A 193 13.20 10.08 -5.41
C ASN A 193 12.13 9.78 -6.47
N SER A 194 12.44 8.96 -7.47
CA SER A 194 11.44 8.49 -8.44
C SER A 194 10.41 7.60 -7.75
N ASP A 195 10.84 6.71 -6.85
CA ASP A 195 9.92 5.83 -6.11
C ASP A 195 9.01 6.64 -5.18
N LEU A 196 9.59 7.63 -4.49
CA LEU A 196 8.83 8.59 -3.67
C LEU A 196 7.81 9.33 -4.54
N SER A 197 8.23 9.84 -5.70
CA SER A 197 7.34 10.55 -6.62
C SER A 197 6.21 9.65 -7.11
N ASP A 198 6.51 8.40 -7.45
CA ASP A 198 5.54 7.46 -7.99
C ASP A 198 4.45 7.12 -6.97
N ILE A 199 4.83 6.80 -5.73
CA ILE A 199 3.82 6.51 -4.70
C ILE A 199 3.01 7.75 -4.35
N CYS A 200 3.62 8.94 -4.29
CA CYS A 200 2.90 10.18 -4.03
C CYS A 200 1.93 10.53 -5.16
N LYS A 201 2.31 10.34 -6.43
CA LYS A 201 1.44 10.53 -7.60
C LYS A 201 0.25 9.59 -7.55
N VAL A 202 0.47 8.31 -7.26
CA VAL A 202 -0.61 7.29 -7.12
C VAL A 202 -1.56 7.65 -5.99
N LEU A 203 -1.06 7.93 -4.79
CA LEU A 203 -1.89 8.29 -3.63
C LEU A 203 -2.71 9.55 -3.94
N TYR A 204 -2.07 10.60 -4.47
CA TYR A 204 -2.76 11.84 -4.79
C TYR A 204 -3.83 11.61 -5.86
N ALA A 205 -3.52 10.90 -6.94
CA ALA A 205 -4.47 10.62 -8.01
C ALA A 205 -5.68 9.83 -7.49
N VAL A 206 -5.47 8.82 -6.63
CA VAL A 206 -6.56 8.02 -6.06
C VAL A 206 -7.44 8.85 -5.12
N PHE A 207 -6.85 9.53 -4.13
CA PHE A 207 -7.62 10.26 -3.11
C PHE A 207 -8.25 11.56 -3.60
N THR A 208 -7.81 12.09 -4.74
CA THR A 208 -8.42 13.26 -5.40
C THR A 208 -9.26 12.91 -6.63
N SER A 209 -9.36 11.62 -6.98
CA SER A 209 -10.22 11.17 -8.08
C SER A 209 -11.71 11.32 -7.77
N SER A 210 -12.52 11.11 -8.81
CA SER A 210 -13.98 10.97 -8.70
C SER A 210 -14.43 9.86 -7.75
N LEU A 211 -13.55 8.94 -7.34
CA LEU A 211 -13.88 7.94 -6.34
C LEU A 211 -14.24 8.56 -4.98
N PHE A 212 -13.53 9.62 -4.57
CA PHE A 212 -13.73 10.28 -3.27
C PHE A 212 -14.50 11.61 -3.38
N GLU A 213 -14.74 12.09 -4.60
CA GLU A 213 -15.49 13.33 -4.88
C GLU A 213 -15.08 14.48 -3.93
N VAL A 214 -13.77 14.70 -3.79
CA VAL A 214 -13.25 15.67 -2.82
C VAL A 214 -13.59 17.09 -3.24
N THR A 215 -14.01 17.90 -2.27
CA THR A 215 -14.08 19.36 -2.47
C THR A 215 -12.69 19.97 -2.50
N GLU A 216 -12.55 21.18 -3.03
CA GLU A 216 -11.27 21.91 -3.03
C GLU A 216 -10.66 22.04 -1.62
N LYS A 217 -11.51 22.23 -0.59
CA LYS A 217 -11.09 22.26 0.82
C LYS A 217 -10.60 20.90 1.32
N GLN A 218 -11.19 19.80 0.87
CA GLN A 218 -10.77 18.45 1.24
C GLN A 218 -9.50 18.03 0.51
N GLU A 219 -9.31 18.48 -0.73
CA GLU A 219 -8.09 18.23 -1.51
C GLU A 219 -6.83 18.76 -0.81
N GLN A 220 -6.96 19.83 -0.01
CA GLN A 220 -5.87 20.35 0.83
C GLN A 220 -5.24 19.29 1.74
N CYS A 221 -6.01 18.27 2.15
CA CYS A 221 -5.52 17.16 2.97
C CYS A 221 -4.46 16.30 2.27
N PHE A 222 -4.37 16.37 0.94
CA PHE A 222 -3.48 15.53 0.13
C PHE A 222 -2.41 16.34 -0.61
N ARG A 223 -2.42 17.68 -0.48
CA ARG A 223 -1.49 18.57 -1.20
C ARG A 223 -0.02 18.34 -0.85
N TYR A 224 0.28 17.83 0.35
CA TYR A 224 1.65 17.51 0.75
C TYR A 224 2.29 16.49 -0.21
N LEU A 225 1.51 15.55 -0.75
CA LEU A 225 2.00 14.53 -1.71
C LEU A 225 2.58 15.16 -2.98
N ARG A 226 2.05 16.31 -3.42
CA ARG A 226 2.50 16.99 -4.64
C ARG A 226 3.91 17.56 -4.55
N ARG A 227 4.42 17.81 -3.33
CA ARG A 227 5.76 18.36 -3.12
C ARG A 227 6.86 17.44 -3.66
N ASN A 228 6.58 16.13 -3.68
CA ASN A 228 7.51 15.11 -4.13
C ASN A 228 7.33 14.72 -5.60
N PHE A 229 6.55 15.48 -6.38
CA PHE A 229 6.39 15.18 -7.79
C PHE A 229 7.67 15.57 -8.54
N VAL A 230 8.36 14.58 -9.07
CA VAL A 230 9.50 14.77 -9.97
C VAL A 230 8.98 14.77 -11.41
N ALA A 231 9.58 15.61 -12.25
CA ALA A 231 9.31 15.70 -13.69
C ALA A 231 9.89 14.51 -14.45
#